data_AF-A0A538Q917-F1
#
_entry.id   AF-A0A538Q917-F1
#
_cell.length_a   1.000
_cell.length_b   1.000
_cell.length_c   1.000
_cell.angle_alpha   90.00
_cell.angle_beta   90.00
_cell.angle_gamma   90.00
#
_symmetry.space_group_name_H-M   'P 1'
#
loop_
_entity.id
_entity.type
_entity.pdbx_description
1 polymer ?
#
loop_
_entity_poly.entity_id
_entity_poly.type
_entity_poly.pdbx_seq_one_letter_code
_entity_poly.pdbx_strand_id
1 'polypeptide(L)'
;MGDIAGLHWQASFRCPNGGDAFAVRLPSMNTVTIAFHGREQPVEDGRLRLHVGTAHRLIFLGDPRRVVRGDFIDCRKDSVTRCHRVSVAFHPDSARVLCVPAGVAHAFTDLEGLFVVDEPALFLPDVSSLVREDRLPVVQEHGHAASEKLYEFLGEELRGGSLAARGFPLGEMVGRDDVWDAHRSGADRTPDWEPVDGIGGAGWQRNLVLTSQTSAKSGVIMMTEPGVRQVVDHGVHPYEHGAYGIHVSLEDRLTFLGDGDRVARATLVDCREGSPTLHAKVEVEFRPSPFRQLIIPPGVAHALQGLSGVFTINRARPYLDRHGRYPGDQRTVEWPLDRSDYPVVPPHDGEPPRALIRHLVEGERALLRRDHPVLPAPSG
;
A
#
# COMPACT_ATOMS: atom_id res chain seq x y z
N MET A 1 -25.49 -2.07 -4.13
CA MET A 1 -24.79 -0.81 -4.49
C MET A 1 -25.10 -0.39 -5.95
N GLY A 2 -26.22 -0.81 -6.53
CA GLY A 2 -26.55 -0.53 -7.94
C GLY A 2 -27.08 0.88 -8.21
N ASP A 3 -27.04 1.76 -7.22
CA ASP A 3 -27.80 3.01 -7.23
C ASP A 3 -26.98 4.21 -7.75
N ILE A 4 -25.65 4.07 -7.85
CA ILE A 4 -24.74 5.04 -8.49
C ILE A 4 -23.90 4.33 -9.54
N ALA A 5 -23.94 4.81 -10.79
CA ALA A 5 -23.27 4.18 -11.93
C ALA A 5 -21.76 4.04 -11.71
N GLY A 6 -21.25 2.80 -11.76
CA GLY A 6 -19.82 2.50 -11.58
C GLY A 6 -19.34 2.42 -10.12
N LEU A 7 -20.15 2.82 -9.13
CA LEU A 7 -19.85 2.56 -7.71
C LEU A 7 -20.14 1.08 -7.42
N HIS A 8 -19.11 0.29 -7.10
CA HIS A 8 -19.31 -1.14 -6.87
C HIS A 8 -18.21 -1.75 -6.01
N TRP A 9 -18.50 -2.94 -5.49
CA TRP A 9 -17.51 -3.81 -4.89
C TRP A 9 -16.94 -4.76 -5.94
N GLN A 10 -15.63 -4.87 -5.98
CA GLN A 10 -14.90 -5.85 -6.77
C GLN A 10 -14.26 -6.86 -5.82
N ALA A 11 -14.25 -8.14 -6.20
CA ALA A 11 -13.46 -9.14 -5.49
C ALA A 11 -11.96 -8.83 -5.67
N SER A 12 -11.24 -8.87 -4.55
CA SER A 12 -9.79 -8.84 -4.51
C SER A 12 -9.24 -10.24 -4.74
N PHE A 13 -8.16 -10.35 -5.50
CA PHE A 13 -7.44 -11.61 -5.62
C PHE A 13 -6.58 -11.82 -4.39
N ARG A 14 -6.77 -12.97 -3.73
CA ARG A 14 -6.06 -13.35 -2.51
C ARG A 14 -5.37 -14.70 -2.68
N CYS A 15 -4.08 -14.77 -2.38
CA CYS A 15 -3.38 -16.05 -2.24
C CYS A 15 -3.38 -16.47 -0.77
N PRO A 16 -3.75 -17.71 -0.43
CA PRO A 16 -3.55 -18.24 0.92
C PRO A 16 -2.07 -18.14 1.33
N ASN A 17 -1.80 -17.72 2.58
CA ASN A 17 -0.45 -17.52 3.09
C ASN A 17 -0.18 -18.26 4.43
N GLY A 18 -0.96 -19.32 4.70
CA GLY A 18 -0.92 -20.11 5.93
C GLY A 18 -1.99 -19.68 6.94
N GLY A 19 -2.52 -20.64 7.73
CA GLY A 19 -3.58 -20.35 8.69
C GLY A 19 -4.80 -19.68 8.03
N ASP A 20 -5.27 -18.57 8.62
CA ASP A 20 -6.28 -17.66 8.07
C ASP A 20 -5.67 -16.43 7.38
N ALA A 21 -4.37 -16.47 7.05
CA ALA A 21 -3.66 -15.37 6.41
C ALA A 21 -3.78 -15.39 4.88
N PHE A 22 -3.80 -14.19 4.29
CA PHE A 22 -3.92 -13.98 2.85
C PHE A 22 -2.94 -12.92 2.35
N ALA A 23 -2.44 -13.13 1.15
CA ALA A 23 -1.67 -12.17 0.39
C ALA A 23 -2.55 -11.49 -0.68
N VAL A 24 -2.72 -10.18 -0.60
CA VAL A 24 -3.35 -9.35 -1.63
C VAL A 24 -2.26 -8.72 -2.49
N ARG A 25 -2.30 -8.97 -3.80
CA ARG A 25 -1.34 -8.40 -4.76
C ARG A 25 -1.82 -7.04 -5.26
N LEU A 26 -0.94 -6.04 -5.22
CA LEU A 26 -1.17 -4.66 -5.66
C LEU A 26 -0.11 -4.24 -6.70
N PRO A 27 -0.09 -4.86 -7.90
CA PRO A 27 0.87 -4.50 -8.94
C PRO A 27 0.51 -3.15 -9.57
N SER A 28 1.35 -2.14 -9.35
CA SER A 28 1.08 -0.79 -9.84
C SER A 28 2.33 -0.02 -10.25
N MET A 29 2.26 0.60 -11.43
CA MET A 29 3.19 1.62 -11.89
C MET A 29 2.87 3.01 -11.30
N ASN A 30 1.70 3.15 -10.67
CA ASN A 30 1.23 4.39 -10.10
C ASN A 30 1.52 4.42 -8.58
N THR A 31 1.25 5.57 -7.97
CA THR A 31 1.29 5.72 -6.52
C THR A 31 0.20 4.87 -5.87
N VAL A 32 0.54 4.26 -4.73
CA VAL A 32 -0.40 3.64 -3.80
C VAL A 32 -0.30 4.41 -2.49
N THR A 33 -1.42 4.63 -1.82
CA THR A 33 -1.45 5.29 -0.52
C THR A 33 -2.05 4.37 0.52
N ILE A 34 -1.64 4.55 1.78
CA ILE A 34 -2.29 3.90 2.92
C ILE A 34 -2.64 4.98 3.92
N ALA A 35 -3.94 5.24 4.07
CA ALA A 35 -4.43 6.04 5.17
C ALA A 35 -4.47 5.18 6.45
N PHE A 36 -4.04 5.75 7.56
CA PHE A 36 -4.23 5.17 8.89
C PHE A 36 -4.96 6.17 9.77
N HIS A 37 -5.85 5.66 10.62
CA HIS A 37 -6.69 6.48 11.50
C HIS A 37 -6.48 6.02 12.94
N GLY A 38 -6.10 6.93 13.83
CA GLY A 38 -5.82 6.60 15.24
C GLY A 38 -7.08 6.25 16.02
N ARG A 39 -6.94 5.53 17.14
CA ARG A 39 -8.06 5.12 18.00
C ARG A 39 -8.61 6.22 18.91
N GLU A 40 -7.86 7.28 19.12
CA GLU A 40 -8.09 8.21 20.25
C GLU A 40 -8.96 9.43 19.89
N GLN A 41 -9.34 9.62 18.63
CA GLN A 41 -10.27 10.65 18.22
C GLN A 41 -11.22 10.08 17.17
N PRO A 42 -12.56 10.19 17.35
CA PRO A 42 -13.50 9.92 16.29
C PRO A 42 -13.11 10.75 15.08
N VAL A 43 -13.00 10.11 13.91
CA VAL A 43 -12.86 10.86 12.67
C VAL A 43 -14.24 11.39 12.32
N GLU A 44 -14.62 12.53 12.89
CA GLU A 44 -15.81 13.28 12.47
C GLU A 44 -15.49 14.06 11.19
N ASP A 45 -15.21 13.36 10.09
CA ASP A 45 -15.24 13.99 8.78
C ASP A 45 -16.64 13.86 8.19
N GLY A 46 -17.60 14.57 8.80
CA GLY A 46 -18.97 14.69 8.30
C GLY A 46 -19.09 15.44 6.97
N ARG A 47 -17.97 15.67 6.27
CA ARG A 47 -17.91 16.38 4.98
C ARG A 47 -17.68 15.37 3.87
N LEU A 48 -18.60 15.35 2.92
CA LEU A 48 -18.41 14.65 1.66
C LEU A 48 -17.26 15.28 0.88
N ARG A 49 -16.24 14.48 0.57
CA ARG A 49 -15.12 14.88 -0.27
C ARG A 49 -15.44 14.54 -1.72
N LEU A 50 -15.37 15.54 -2.58
CA LEU A 50 -15.58 15.38 -4.01
C LEU A 50 -14.23 15.36 -4.73
N HIS A 51 -13.86 14.21 -5.26
CA HIS A 51 -12.66 14.05 -6.07
C HIS A 51 -13.03 14.08 -7.56
N VAL A 52 -12.96 15.28 -8.15
CA VAL A 52 -13.35 15.55 -9.54
C VAL A 52 -12.46 14.82 -10.56
N GLY A 53 -11.17 14.67 -10.25
CA GLY A 53 -10.18 14.07 -11.12
C GLY A 53 -9.54 12.80 -10.56
N THR A 54 -10.21 12.11 -9.64
CA THR A 54 -9.64 10.89 -9.04
C THR A 54 -10.70 9.83 -8.84
N ALA A 55 -10.46 8.65 -9.41
CA ALA A 55 -11.19 7.45 -9.04
C ALA A 55 -10.37 6.66 -8.02
N HIS A 56 -11.04 5.98 -7.11
CA HIS A 56 -10.43 5.27 -6.00
C HIS A 56 -10.69 3.77 -6.08
N ARG A 57 -9.72 3.00 -5.59
CA ARG A 57 -9.82 1.55 -5.40
C ARG A 57 -9.40 1.26 -3.98
N LEU A 58 -10.38 1.19 -3.09
CA LEU A 58 -10.18 1.20 -1.65
C LEU A 58 -10.26 -0.20 -1.05
N ILE A 59 -9.26 -0.60 -0.27
CA ILE A 59 -9.27 -1.82 0.55
C ILE A 59 -9.22 -1.40 2.02
N PHE A 60 -10.22 -1.82 2.80
CA PHE A 60 -10.31 -1.51 4.22
C PHE A 60 -9.76 -2.67 5.03
N LEU A 61 -8.72 -2.41 5.81
CA LEU A 61 -7.99 -3.37 6.63
C LEU A 61 -8.14 -3.03 8.11
N GLY A 62 -8.42 -4.03 8.95
CA GLY A 62 -8.55 -3.88 10.40
C GLY A 62 -9.37 -5.01 11.02
N ASP A 63 -9.91 -4.78 12.22
CA ASP A 63 -10.77 -5.78 12.88
C ASP A 63 -12.05 -6.01 12.05
N PRO A 64 -12.29 -7.23 11.55
CA PRO A 64 -13.44 -7.54 10.68
C PRO A 64 -14.79 -7.41 11.41
N ARG A 65 -14.81 -7.27 12.74
CA ARG A 65 -16.03 -7.04 13.52
C ARG A 65 -16.45 -5.58 13.55
N ARG A 66 -15.55 -4.64 13.18
CA ARG A 66 -15.91 -3.23 13.08
C ARG A 66 -16.83 -2.99 11.89
N VAL A 67 -17.66 -1.96 12.01
CA VAL A 67 -18.54 -1.50 10.93
C VAL A 67 -18.03 -0.14 10.48
N VAL A 68 -17.75 -0.03 9.18
CA VAL A 68 -17.48 1.22 8.49
C VAL A 68 -18.77 1.68 7.81
N ARG A 69 -19.02 2.98 7.84
CA ARG A 69 -20.12 3.59 7.07
C ARG A 69 -19.54 4.45 5.96
N GLY A 70 -20.11 4.33 4.77
CA GLY A 70 -19.75 5.14 3.62
C GLY A 70 -20.98 5.82 3.04
N ASP A 71 -20.90 7.12 2.85
CA ASP A 71 -21.91 7.94 2.19
C ASP A 71 -21.39 8.38 0.82
N PHE A 72 -22.23 8.26 -0.21
CA PHE A 72 -21.87 8.53 -1.60
C PHE A 72 -22.91 9.42 -2.26
N ILE A 73 -22.45 10.36 -3.09
CA ILE A 73 -23.31 11.18 -3.95
C ILE A 73 -22.71 11.25 -5.35
N ASP A 74 -23.52 10.97 -6.36
CA ASP A 74 -23.13 11.16 -7.76
C ASP A 74 -23.20 12.64 -8.17
N CYS A 75 -22.05 13.29 -8.36
CA CYS A 75 -21.97 14.71 -8.74
C CYS A 75 -21.71 14.93 -10.24
N ARG A 76 -21.72 13.86 -11.05
CA ARG A 76 -21.34 13.93 -12.46
C ARG A 76 -22.47 14.50 -13.29
N LYS A 77 -22.15 15.51 -14.10
CA LYS A 77 -23.12 16.27 -14.90
C LYS A 77 -24.02 15.40 -15.78
N ASP A 78 -23.40 14.45 -16.47
CA ASP A 78 -24.02 13.63 -17.52
C ASP A 78 -24.31 12.18 -17.07
N SER A 79 -24.19 11.90 -15.77
CA SER A 79 -24.49 10.57 -15.22
C SER A 79 -25.99 10.29 -15.18
N VAL A 80 -26.36 9.06 -15.53
CA VAL A 80 -27.73 8.53 -15.41
C VAL A 80 -28.21 8.43 -13.96
N THR A 81 -27.28 8.41 -12.99
CA THR A 81 -27.57 8.39 -11.55
C THR A 81 -27.22 9.70 -10.86
N ARG A 82 -27.12 10.81 -11.61
CA ARG A 82 -26.79 12.11 -11.05
C ARG A 82 -27.69 12.47 -9.85
N CYS A 83 -27.08 13.03 -8.80
CA CYS A 83 -27.70 13.38 -7.52
C CYS A 83 -28.24 12.20 -6.70
N HIS A 84 -28.11 10.96 -7.17
CA HIS A 84 -28.41 9.80 -6.34
C HIS A 84 -27.47 9.77 -5.13
N ARG A 85 -28.04 9.37 -3.99
CA ARG A 85 -27.32 9.23 -2.73
C ARG A 85 -27.43 7.80 -2.25
N VAL A 86 -26.33 7.27 -1.74
CA VAL A 86 -26.27 5.91 -1.21
C VAL A 86 -25.47 5.94 0.08
N SER A 87 -26.03 5.32 1.11
CA SER A 87 -25.31 5.04 2.34
C SER A 87 -25.14 3.53 2.47
N VAL A 88 -23.95 3.08 2.80
CA VAL A 88 -23.66 1.66 3.05
C VAL A 88 -22.97 1.47 4.39
N ALA A 89 -23.28 0.35 5.03
CA ALA A 89 -22.52 -0.17 6.15
C ALA A 89 -21.82 -1.46 5.70
N PHE A 90 -20.54 -1.61 6.02
CA PHE A 90 -19.75 -2.79 5.66
C PHE A 90 -18.65 -3.05 6.70
N HIS A 91 -18.09 -4.25 6.65
CA HIS A 91 -16.98 -4.67 7.48
C HIS A 91 -15.66 -4.56 6.70
N PRO A 92 -14.53 -4.20 7.36
CA PRO A 92 -13.20 -4.31 6.77
C PRO A 92 -12.95 -5.74 6.25
N ASP A 93 -12.46 -5.86 5.02
CA ASP A 93 -12.26 -7.14 4.36
C ASP A 93 -11.23 -7.02 3.22
N SER A 94 -10.11 -7.73 3.38
CA SER A 94 -9.06 -7.82 2.36
C SER A 94 -9.52 -8.51 1.06
N ALA A 95 -10.67 -9.20 1.07
CA ALA A 95 -11.28 -9.84 -0.10
C ALA A 95 -11.98 -8.87 -1.04
N ARG A 96 -12.15 -7.61 -0.65
CA ARG A 96 -13.05 -6.69 -1.35
C ARG A 96 -12.38 -5.35 -1.59
N VAL A 97 -12.54 -4.87 -2.81
CA VAL A 97 -12.11 -3.53 -3.24
C VAL A 97 -13.36 -2.70 -3.50
N LEU A 98 -13.50 -1.55 -2.85
CA LEU A 98 -14.53 -0.58 -3.17
C LEU A 98 -14.01 0.33 -4.30
N CYS A 99 -14.65 0.23 -5.47
CA CYS A 99 -14.35 1.07 -6.62
C CYS A 99 -15.24 2.30 -6.60
N VAL A 100 -14.65 3.48 -6.40
CA VAL A 100 -15.35 4.78 -6.41
C VAL A 100 -14.95 5.54 -7.67
N PRO A 101 -15.86 5.79 -8.63
CA PRO A 101 -15.56 6.55 -9.83
C PRO A 101 -15.17 8.01 -9.53
N ALA A 102 -14.43 8.63 -10.46
CA ALA A 102 -14.20 10.06 -10.43
C ALA A 102 -15.53 10.83 -10.48
N GLY A 103 -15.61 11.96 -9.79
CA GLY A 103 -16.84 12.76 -9.72
C GLY A 103 -17.95 12.19 -8.82
N VAL A 104 -17.74 11.04 -8.18
CA VAL A 104 -18.59 10.57 -7.07
C VAL A 104 -18.01 11.09 -5.76
N ALA A 105 -18.75 11.96 -5.07
CA ALA A 105 -18.37 12.44 -3.75
C ALA A 105 -18.58 11.34 -2.71
N HIS A 106 -17.69 11.23 -1.73
CA HIS A 106 -17.82 10.26 -0.66
C HIS A 106 -17.29 10.75 0.69
N ALA A 107 -17.79 10.15 1.76
CA ALA A 107 -17.27 10.29 3.11
C ALA A 107 -17.34 8.93 3.80
N PHE A 108 -16.43 8.69 4.74
CA PHE A 108 -16.40 7.50 5.55
C PHE A 108 -16.36 7.88 7.02
N THR A 109 -17.14 7.19 7.85
CA THR A 109 -17.08 7.31 9.30
C THR A 109 -16.70 5.97 9.91
N ASP A 110 -16.36 6.01 11.20
CA ASP A 110 -15.99 4.82 11.98
C ASP A 110 -14.69 4.16 11.48
N LEU A 111 -13.68 4.98 11.14
CA LEU A 111 -12.39 4.51 10.59
C LEU A 111 -11.30 4.24 11.64
N GLU A 112 -11.57 4.50 12.92
CA GLU A 112 -10.58 4.46 14.01
C GLU A 112 -9.86 3.10 14.15
N GLY A 113 -8.53 3.09 14.09
CA GLY A 113 -7.73 1.88 14.11
C GLY A 113 -7.85 1.00 12.84
N LEU A 114 -8.42 1.53 11.75
CA LEU A 114 -8.41 0.91 10.43
C LEU A 114 -7.32 1.53 9.55
N PHE A 115 -6.94 0.77 8.53
CA PHE A 115 -6.06 1.19 7.45
C PHE A 115 -6.84 1.11 6.13
N VAL A 116 -6.70 2.13 5.28
CA VAL A 116 -7.34 2.15 3.96
C VAL A 116 -6.25 2.22 2.90
N VAL A 117 -6.09 1.14 2.15
CA VAL A 117 -5.20 1.09 0.99
C VAL A 117 -5.95 1.67 -0.20
N ASP A 118 -5.36 2.63 -0.91
CA ASP A 118 -5.94 3.22 -2.12
C ASP A 118 -4.96 3.11 -3.30
N GLU A 119 -5.49 2.68 -4.45
CA GLU A 119 -4.82 2.75 -5.76
C GLU A 119 -5.49 3.85 -6.61
N PRO A 120 -5.17 5.14 -6.37
CA PRO A 120 -5.86 6.23 -7.03
C PRO A 120 -5.55 6.27 -8.54
N ALA A 121 -6.59 6.45 -9.34
CA ALA A 121 -6.48 6.75 -10.76
C ALA A 121 -6.80 8.24 -10.99
N LEU A 122 -5.77 8.99 -11.35
CA LEU A 122 -5.83 10.42 -11.66
C LEU A 122 -6.28 10.65 -13.09
N PHE A 123 -7.15 11.64 -13.25
CA PHE A 123 -7.66 12.13 -14.52
C PHE A 123 -7.41 13.64 -14.59
N LEU A 124 -7.06 14.13 -15.78
CA LEU A 124 -6.79 15.54 -16.06
C LEU A 124 -8.03 16.24 -16.64
N PRO A 125 -8.28 17.51 -16.26
CA PRO A 125 -9.39 18.27 -16.80
C PRO A 125 -9.25 18.43 -18.30
N ASP A 126 -10.38 18.55 -18.99
CA ASP A 126 -10.35 19.23 -20.28
C ASP A 126 -9.95 20.69 -20.04
N VAL A 127 -9.02 21.22 -20.83
CA VAL A 127 -8.48 22.59 -20.71
C VAL A 127 -9.61 23.64 -20.70
N SER A 128 -10.75 23.32 -21.31
CA SER A 128 -11.95 24.15 -21.41
C SER A 128 -12.78 24.28 -20.11
N SER A 129 -12.56 23.42 -19.09
CA SER A 129 -13.47 23.23 -17.94
C SER A 129 -13.14 24.01 -16.66
N LEU A 130 -12.14 24.90 -16.67
CA LEU A 130 -11.61 25.58 -15.47
C LEU A 130 -12.46 26.76 -14.90
N VAL A 131 -13.76 26.85 -15.21
CA VAL A 131 -14.62 27.97 -14.78
C VAL A 131 -15.53 27.55 -13.61
N ARG A 132 -15.52 28.30 -12.50
CA ARG A 132 -16.30 28.03 -11.27
C ARG A 132 -17.65 28.75 -11.27
N GLU A 133 -18.72 28.08 -10.84
CA GLU A 133 -20.03 28.67 -10.49
C GLU A 133 -20.56 28.16 -9.13
N ASP A 134 -21.26 29.03 -8.38
CA ASP A 134 -21.71 28.86 -6.99
C ASP A 134 -23.07 28.14 -6.82
N ARG A 135 -23.20 26.91 -7.32
CA ARG A 135 -24.27 25.95 -6.94
C ARG A 135 -23.64 24.59 -6.66
N LEU A 136 -24.39 23.59 -6.18
CA LEU A 136 -23.89 22.20 -6.04
C LEU A 136 -22.97 21.88 -7.23
N PRO A 137 -21.71 21.47 -7.01
CA PRO A 137 -20.72 21.44 -8.08
C PRO A 137 -21.20 20.48 -9.17
N VAL A 138 -21.59 21.05 -10.31
CA VAL A 138 -21.84 20.27 -11.52
C VAL A 138 -20.47 20.00 -12.11
N VAL A 139 -20.01 18.76 -11.94
CA VAL A 139 -18.66 18.39 -12.35
C VAL A 139 -18.72 17.75 -13.73
N GLN A 140 -17.97 18.31 -14.66
CA GLN A 140 -17.55 17.58 -15.85
C GLN A 140 -16.39 16.69 -15.45
N GLU A 141 -16.53 15.38 -15.64
CA GLU A 141 -15.45 14.45 -15.36
C GLU A 141 -14.21 14.81 -16.18
N HIS A 142 -13.06 14.70 -15.54
CA HIS A 142 -11.79 14.71 -16.22
C HIS A 142 -11.71 13.46 -17.11
N GLY A 143 -11.66 13.63 -18.44
CA GLY A 143 -11.73 12.52 -19.39
C GLY A 143 -10.37 11.88 -19.72
N HIS A 144 -9.26 12.53 -19.36
CA HIS A 144 -7.93 12.10 -19.78
C HIS A 144 -7.16 11.45 -18.63
N ALA A 145 -6.94 10.14 -18.72
CA ALA A 145 -6.11 9.43 -17.75
C ALA A 145 -4.71 10.06 -17.66
N ALA A 146 -4.25 10.29 -16.43
CA ALA A 146 -2.90 10.78 -16.18
C ALA A 146 -1.85 9.80 -16.71
N SER A 147 -0.80 10.34 -17.33
CA SER A 147 0.35 9.54 -17.77
C SER A 147 1.18 9.05 -16.58
N GLU A 148 1.90 7.94 -16.73
CA GLU A 148 2.87 7.45 -15.72
C GLU A 148 3.90 8.53 -15.33
N LYS A 149 4.29 9.39 -16.28
CA LYS A 149 5.22 10.51 -16.05
C LYS A 149 4.67 11.53 -15.06
N LEU A 150 3.35 11.75 -15.06
CA LEU A 150 2.73 12.65 -14.09
C LEU A 150 2.82 12.06 -12.68
N TYR A 151 2.52 10.77 -12.50
CA TYR A 151 2.69 10.13 -11.19
C TYR A 151 4.14 10.16 -10.71
N GLU A 152 5.10 9.95 -11.62
CA GLU A 152 6.53 10.05 -11.33
C GLU A 152 6.91 11.44 -10.84
N PHE A 153 6.56 12.48 -11.60
CA PHE A 153 6.76 13.87 -11.22
C PHE A 153 6.16 14.17 -9.84
N LEU A 154 4.92 13.76 -9.58
CA LEU A 154 4.28 13.98 -8.28
C LEU A 154 4.98 13.24 -7.15
N GLY A 155 5.43 12.00 -7.41
CA GLY A 155 6.17 11.21 -6.45
C GLY A 155 7.55 11.78 -6.14
N GLU A 156 8.23 12.37 -7.11
CA GLU A 156 9.51 13.08 -6.94
C GLU A 156 9.31 14.38 -6.16
N GLU A 157 8.32 15.19 -6.54
CA GLU A 157 8.00 16.45 -5.86
C GLU A 157 7.62 16.22 -4.39
N LEU A 158 6.85 15.17 -4.09
CA LEU A 158 6.50 14.78 -2.72
C LEU A 158 7.73 14.36 -1.91
N ARG A 159 8.65 13.57 -2.49
CA ARG A 159 9.90 13.15 -1.84
C ARG A 159 10.86 14.32 -1.61
N GLY A 160 10.95 15.23 -2.58
CA GLY A 160 11.67 16.50 -2.44
C GLY A 160 11.03 17.42 -1.39
N GLY A 161 9.74 17.22 -1.10
CA GLY A 161 8.93 17.99 -0.16
C GLY A 161 8.53 19.36 -0.71
N SER A 162 8.37 19.42 -2.03
CA SER A 162 7.79 20.56 -2.75
C SER A 162 6.40 20.88 -2.24
N LEU A 163 6.14 22.17 -1.99
CA LEU A 163 4.82 22.68 -1.61
C LEU A 163 3.80 22.51 -2.73
N ALA A 164 4.23 22.55 -4.00
CA ALA A 164 3.34 22.37 -5.16
C ALA A 164 2.75 20.95 -5.21
N ALA A 165 3.50 19.95 -4.78
CA ALA A 165 3.07 18.55 -4.67
C ALA A 165 1.89 18.35 -3.69
N ARG A 166 1.76 19.24 -2.70
CA ARG A 166 0.73 19.18 -1.65
C ARG A 166 -0.67 19.56 -2.16
N GLY A 167 -0.72 20.26 -3.29
CA GLY A 167 -1.96 20.60 -4.00
C GLY A 167 -2.51 19.47 -4.87
N PHE A 168 -1.83 18.33 -5.00
CA PHE A 168 -2.29 17.20 -5.82
C PHE A 168 -3.23 16.27 -5.05
N PRO A 169 -4.02 15.40 -5.72
CA PRO A 169 -5.06 14.59 -5.09
C PRO A 169 -4.59 13.74 -3.91
N LEU A 170 -3.30 13.43 -3.84
CA LEU A 170 -2.66 12.72 -2.74
C LEU A 170 -2.56 13.55 -1.44
N GLY A 171 -2.41 14.87 -1.53
CA GLY A 171 -2.47 15.79 -0.38
C GLY A 171 -3.91 16.16 0.01
N GLU A 172 -4.85 16.14 -0.95
CA GLU A 172 -6.29 16.32 -0.68
C GLU A 172 -6.86 15.23 0.24
N MET A 173 -6.24 14.04 0.27
CA MET A 173 -6.64 12.94 1.15
C MET A 173 -6.48 13.25 2.66
N VAL A 174 -5.73 14.28 3.05
CA VAL A 174 -5.46 14.60 4.47
C VAL A 174 -6.15 15.91 4.92
N GLY A 175 -6.86 16.60 4.03
CA GLY A 175 -7.50 17.89 4.31
C GLY A 175 -6.57 19.06 4.02
N ARG A 176 -6.98 19.93 3.09
CA ARG A 176 -6.12 21.02 2.61
C ARG A 176 -6.06 22.15 3.65
N ASP A 177 -4.93 22.24 4.33
CA ASP A 177 -4.19 23.48 4.67
C ASP A 177 -3.04 23.19 5.67
N ASP A 178 -3.08 22.04 6.36
CA ASP A 178 -2.15 21.68 7.45
C ASP A 178 -1.46 20.32 7.27
N VAL A 179 -1.32 19.83 6.03
CA VAL A 179 -0.63 18.56 5.71
C VAL A 179 0.87 18.76 5.57
N TRP A 180 1.63 18.02 6.37
CA TRP A 180 3.09 18.06 6.39
C TRP A 180 3.68 16.67 6.44
N ASP A 181 4.92 16.54 5.94
CA ASP A 181 5.76 15.39 6.29
C ASP A 181 5.86 15.32 7.83
N ALA A 182 5.47 14.18 8.38
CA ALA A 182 5.41 13.94 9.82
C ALA A 182 6.75 14.22 10.51
N HIS A 183 7.86 13.90 9.85
CA HIS A 183 9.19 14.19 10.38
C HIS A 183 9.52 15.68 10.34
N ARG A 184 9.24 16.36 9.20
CA ARG A 184 9.54 17.78 9.04
C ARG A 184 8.70 18.67 9.97
N SER A 185 7.49 18.25 10.28
CA SER A 185 6.62 18.92 11.26
C SER A 185 6.99 18.60 12.71
N GLY A 186 7.85 17.60 12.95
CA GLY A 186 8.18 17.09 14.29
C GLY A 186 7.06 16.27 14.94
N ALA A 187 5.99 15.98 14.19
CA ALA A 187 4.90 15.09 14.61
C ALA A 187 5.40 13.65 14.82
N ASP A 188 6.39 13.23 14.05
CA ASP A 188 7.12 11.98 14.23
C ASP A 188 8.63 12.23 14.29
N ARG A 189 9.35 11.44 15.09
CA ARG A 189 10.81 11.55 15.30
C ARG A 189 11.55 10.28 14.91
N THR A 190 10.91 9.41 14.12
CA THR A 190 11.55 8.21 13.60
C THR A 190 12.78 8.62 12.78
N PRO A 191 13.97 8.06 13.07
CA PRO A 191 15.18 8.38 12.32
C PRO A 191 15.06 7.92 10.88
N ASP A 192 15.78 8.58 9.96
CA ASP A 192 15.82 8.16 8.55
C ASP A 192 16.31 6.71 8.38
N TRP A 193 17.26 6.29 9.23
CA TRP A 193 17.82 4.95 9.25
C TRP A 193 18.24 4.54 10.67
N GLU A 194 17.89 3.32 11.06
CA GLU A 194 18.33 2.65 12.28
C GLU A 194 18.82 1.24 11.90
N PRO A 195 20.14 0.95 11.98
CA PRO A 195 20.67 -0.35 11.57
C PRO A 195 20.21 -1.48 12.49
N VAL A 196 20.04 -2.67 11.94
CA VAL A 196 19.98 -3.90 12.73
C VAL A 196 21.42 -4.38 12.93
N ASP A 197 21.91 -4.26 14.16
CA ASP A 197 23.27 -4.69 14.52
C ASP A 197 23.48 -6.17 14.18
N GLY A 198 24.61 -6.48 13.57
CA GLY A 198 25.02 -7.85 13.23
C GLY A 198 24.66 -8.31 11.81
N ILE A 199 23.83 -7.58 11.06
CA ILE A 199 23.52 -7.88 9.65
C ILE A 199 23.72 -6.64 8.79
N GLY A 200 24.82 -6.60 8.02
CA GLY A 200 25.12 -5.44 7.17
C GLY A 200 24.00 -5.12 6.18
N GLY A 201 23.50 -3.88 6.18
CA GLY A 201 22.45 -3.40 5.27
C GLY A 201 21.02 -3.68 5.71
N ALA A 202 20.80 -4.49 6.75
CA ALA A 202 19.48 -4.63 7.37
C ALA A 202 19.23 -3.48 8.36
N GLY A 203 18.00 -2.99 8.43
CA GLY A 203 17.69 -1.83 9.27
C GLY A 203 16.26 -1.32 9.11
N TRP A 204 15.86 -0.44 10.01
CA TRP A 204 14.61 0.30 9.92
C TRP A 204 14.84 1.59 9.14
N GLN A 205 14.05 1.78 8.09
CA GLN A 205 14.03 3.01 7.31
C GLN A 205 12.73 3.77 7.57
N ARG A 206 12.79 5.10 7.67
CA ARG A 206 11.59 5.93 7.76
C ARG A 206 10.71 5.83 6.52
N ASN A 207 9.40 5.79 6.72
CA ASN A 207 8.40 5.97 5.67
C ASN A 207 8.11 7.46 5.43
N LEU A 208 7.85 7.83 4.17
CA LEU A 208 7.24 9.14 3.89
C LEU A 208 5.78 9.12 4.33
N VAL A 209 5.51 9.78 5.46
CA VAL A 209 4.16 9.90 6.04
C VAL A 209 3.72 11.35 6.01
N LEU A 210 2.54 11.59 5.43
CA LEU A 210 1.88 12.89 5.45
C LEU A 210 0.83 12.91 6.56
N THR A 211 0.87 13.94 7.40
CA THR A 211 -0.01 14.06 8.57
C THR A 211 -0.41 15.51 8.80
N SER A 212 -1.50 15.74 9.55
CA SER A 212 -1.82 17.08 10.07
C SER A 212 -0.68 17.56 10.98
N GLN A 213 -0.34 18.86 10.97
CA GLN A 213 0.72 19.40 11.86
C GLN A 213 0.50 19.09 13.34
N THR A 214 -0.75 18.86 13.74
CA THR A 214 -1.17 18.80 15.14
C THR A 214 -1.39 17.37 15.66
N SER A 215 -1.32 16.35 14.80
CA SER A 215 -1.54 14.96 15.19
C SER A 215 -0.73 14.00 14.33
N ALA A 216 0.02 13.10 14.97
CA ALA A 216 0.65 11.92 14.33
C ALA A 216 -0.23 10.67 14.41
N LYS A 217 -1.46 10.80 14.92
CA LYS A 217 -2.33 9.64 15.17
C LYS A 217 -3.06 9.18 13.92
N SER A 218 -3.15 10.03 12.91
CA SER A 218 -3.76 9.72 11.62
C SER A 218 -2.96 10.36 10.50
N GLY A 219 -2.77 9.67 9.39
CA GLY A 219 -2.00 10.18 8.28
C GLY A 219 -2.04 9.24 7.08
N VAL A 220 -1.20 9.53 6.10
CA VAL A 220 -1.12 8.77 4.86
C VAL A 220 0.33 8.40 4.58
N ILE A 221 0.60 7.10 4.45
CA ILE A 221 1.86 6.58 3.95
C ILE A 221 1.85 6.73 2.43
N MET A 222 2.90 7.38 1.91
CA MET A 222 3.08 7.62 0.49
C MET A 222 3.98 6.55 -0.14
N MET A 223 3.42 5.72 -1.03
CA MET A 223 4.20 4.73 -1.80
C MET A 223 4.30 5.15 -3.27
N THR A 224 5.24 6.04 -3.53
CA THR A 224 5.42 6.71 -4.83
C THR A 224 6.23 5.89 -5.83
N GLU A 225 7.04 4.93 -5.39
CA GLU A 225 7.90 4.12 -6.25
C GLU A 225 7.10 3.02 -6.97
N PRO A 226 7.26 2.82 -8.30
CA PRO A 226 6.56 1.76 -9.04
C PRO A 226 7.07 0.37 -8.63
N GLY A 227 6.18 -0.63 -8.66
CA GLY A 227 6.58 -2.01 -8.35
C GLY A 227 5.43 -2.96 -8.06
N VAL A 228 5.78 -4.22 -7.86
CA VAL A 228 4.88 -5.24 -7.34
C VAL A 228 4.83 -5.07 -5.83
N ARG A 229 3.65 -4.69 -5.32
CA ARG A 229 3.42 -4.53 -3.88
C ARG A 229 2.48 -5.63 -3.40
N GLN A 230 2.58 -5.93 -2.12
CA GLN A 230 1.71 -6.92 -1.48
C GLN A 230 1.27 -6.41 -0.11
N VAL A 231 -0.01 -6.63 0.18
CA VAL A 231 -0.54 -6.58 1.55
C VAL A 231 -0.65 -8.03 2.02
N VAL A 232 -0.03 -8.36 3.14
CA VAL A 232 -0.26 -9.61 3.85
C VAL A 232 -1.20 -9.32 5.00
N ASP A 233 -2.40 -9.88 4.92
CA ASP A 233 -3.35 -9.98 6.00
C ASP A 233 -2.97 -11.23 6.81
N HIS A 234 -2.41 -11.08 8.00
CA HIS A 234 -1.96 -12.21 8.82
C HIS A 234 -3.11 -12.88 9.60
N GLY A 235 -4.36 -12.54 9.31
CA GLY A 235 -5.52 -13.09 10.01
C GLY A 235 -5.54 -12.68 11.48
N VAL A 236 -6.42 -13.30 12.27
CA VAL A 236 -6.52 -13.02 13.72
C VAL A 236 -6.02 -14.17 14.58
N HIS A 237 -5.81 -15.34 13.99
CA HIS A 237 -5.35 -16.52 14.70
C HIS A 237 -3.81 -16.62 14.65
N PRO A 238 -3.18 -17.14 15.72
CA PRO A 238 -1.77 -17.48 15.70
C PRO A 238 -1.46 -18.49 14.59
N TYR A 239 -0.46 -18.19 13.78
CA TYR A 239 0.15 -19.15 12.88
C TYR A 239 1.64 -18.84 12.76
N GLU A 240 2.43 -19.88 12.49
CA GLU A 240 3.88 -19.77 12.33
C GLU A 240 4.26 -20.22 10.92
N HIS A 241 5.20 -19.50 10.32
CA HIS A 241 5.86 -19.97 9.11
C HIS A 241 6.91 -21.01 9.51
N GLY A 242 6.89 -22.19 8.89
CA GLY A 242 7.80 -23.29 9.22
C GLY A 242 9.21 -23.19 8.62
N ALA A 243 9.51 -22.09 7.91
CA ALA A 243 10.77 -21.90 7.21
C ALA A 243 11.20 -20.42 7.19
N TYR A 244 12.51 -20.22 7.09
CA TYR A 244 13.09 -18.96 6.65
C TYR A 244 12.83 -18.75 5.15
N GLY A 245 12.43 -17.53 4.79
CA GLY A 245 12.48 -17.08 3.40
C GLY A 245 13.83 -16.45 3.08
N ILE A 246 14.48 -16.90 2.02
CA ILE A 246 15.74 -16.33 1.53
C ILE A 246 15.50 -15.78 0.12
N HIS A 247 15.44 -14.46 -0.01
CA HIS A 247 15.22 -13.82 -1.31
C HIS A 247 16.54 -13.42 -1.94
N VAL A 248 16.92 -14.02 -3.06
CA VAL A 248 18.24 -13.77 -3.69
C VAL A 248 18.20 -12.54 -4.62
N SER A 249 17.03 -12.24 -5.17
CA SER A 249 16.80 -11.16 -6.15
C SER A 249 15.84 -10.07 -5.66
N LEU A 250 15.44 -10.08 -4.39
CA LEU A 250 14.48 -9.12 -3.84
C LEU A 250 15.02 -8.58 -2.52
N GLU A 251 15.00 -7.26 -2.37
CA GLU A 251 15.06 -6.61 -1.07
C GLU A 251 13.64 -6.47 -0.54
N ASP A 252 13.36 -7.00 0.65
CA ASP A 252 12.07 -6.80 1.30
C ASP A 252 12.05 -5.46 2.02
N ARG A 253 10.93 -4.76 1.85
CA ARG A 253 10.68 -3.45 2.46
C ARG A 253 9.34 -3.52 3.17
N LEU A 254 9.39 -3.91 4.44
CA LEU A 254 8.23 -4.37 5.21
C LEU A 254 7.73 -3.30 6.16
N THR A 255 6.55 -2.73 5.91
CA THR A 255 5.83 -1.90 6.89
C THR A 255 4.79 -2.73 7.61
N PHE A 256 4.80 -2.70 8.94
CA PHE A 256 3.87 -3.48 9.78
C PHE A 256 2.79 -2.55 10.34
N LEU A 257 1.53 -2.85 10.06
CA LEU A 257 0.36 -2.03 10.41
C LEU A 257 -0.57 -2.84 11.32
N GLY A 258 -1.01 -2.27 12.44
CA GLY A 258 -1.88 -2.97 13.37
C GLY A 258 -1.92 -2.30 14.72
N ASP A 259 -2.21 -3.08 15.75
CA ASP A 259 -2.13 -2.60 17.13
C ASP A 259 -0.68 -2.25 17.51
N GLY A 260 -0.43 -0.99 17.84
CA GLY A 260 0.90 -0.48 18.17
C GLY A 260 1.47 -1.06 19.46
N ASP A 261 0.65 -1.64 20.33
CA ASP A 261 1.13 -2.29 21.56
C ASP A 261 1.57 -3.75 21.33
N ARG A 262 1.20 -4.33 20.18
CA ARG A 262 1.56 -5.71 19.84
C ARG A 262 3.06 -5.81 19.55
N VAL A 263 3.70 -6.81 20.14
CA VAL A 263 5.10 -7.13 19.88
C VAL A 263 5.19 -8.25 18.86
N ALA A 264 5.98 -8.03 17.82
CA ALA A 264 6.35 -9.00 16.81
C ALA A 264 7.88 -9.18 16.83
N ARG A 265 8.37 -10.25 16.19
CA ARG A 265 9.80 -10.57 16.13
C ARG A 265 10.22 -10.89 14.71
N ALA A 266 11.39 -10.41 14.34
CA ALA A 266 12.11 -10.81 13.14
C ALA A 266 13.37 -11.56 13.54
N THR A 267 13.53 -12.78 13.03
CA THR A 267 14.81 -13.50 13.08
C THR A 267 15.47 -13.36 11.72
N LEU A 268 16.66 -12.78 11.67
CA LEU A 268 17.44 -12.58 10.45
C LEU A 268 18.73 -13.39 10.50
N VAL A 269 19.12 -13.99 9.37
CA VAL A 269 20.38 -14.70 9.21
C VAL A 269 21.06 -14.27 7.92
N ASP A 270 22.34 -13.88 8.00
CA ASP A 270 23.10 -13.51 6.81
C ASP A 270 23.53 -14.76 6.03
N CYS A 271 23.02 -14.95 4.81
CA CYS A 271 23.38 -16.07 3.94
C CYS A 271 24.27 -15.63 2.77
N ARG A 272 24.75 -14.38 2.75
CA ARG A 272 25.40 -13.80 1.56
C ARG A 272 26.85 -14.25 1.42
N GLU A 273 27.17 -14.80 0.25
CA GLU A 273 28.53 -15.15 -0.14
C GLU A 273 29.47 -13.95 0.04
N GLY A 274 30.59 -14.16 0.75
CA GLY A 274 31.59 -13.11 0.99
C GLY A 274 31.21 -12.04 2.03
N SER A 275 30.05 -12.15 2.69
CA SER A 275 29.67 -11.21 3.75
C SER A 275 30.59 -11.35 4.98
N PRO A 276 31.04 -10.23 5.59
CA PRO A 276 31.79 -10.27 6.84
C PRO A 276 30.98 -10.79 8.03
N THR A 277 29.65 -10.82 7.91
CA THR A 277 28.71 -11.32 8.92
C THR A 277 28.04 -12.62 8.51
N LEU A 278 28.60 -13.38 7.55
CA LEU A 278 28.03 -14.64 7.09
C LEU A 278 27.65 -15.57 8.27
N HIS A 279 26.41 -16.04 8.26
CA HIS A 279 25.72 -16.85 9.27
C HIS A 279 25.55 -16.20 10.64
N ALA A 280 25.84 -14.90 10.78
CA ALA A 280 25.35 -14.16 11.94
C ALA A 280 23.82 -14.26 11.98
N LYS A 281 23.29 -14.59 13.16
CA LYS A 281 21.86 -14.67 13.45
C LYS A 281 21.51 -13.60 14.46
N VAL A 282 20.48 -12.81 14.16
CA VAL A 282 20.00 -11.73 15.02
C VAL A 282 18.49 -11.85 15.19
N GLU A 283 18.02 -11.51 16.39
CA GLU A 283 16.60 -11.42 16.70
C GLU A 283 16.27 -9.97 17.06
N VAL A 284 15.24 -9.42 16.42
CA VAL A 284 14.80 -8.05 16.62
C VAL A 284 13.34 -8.08 17.00
N GLU A 285 13.02 -7.56 18.18
CA GLU A 285 11.64 -7.30 18.59
C GLU A 285 11.20 -5.93 18.09
N PHE A 286 9.97 -5.84 17.62
CA PHE A 286 9.41 -4.60 17.11
C PHE A 286 7.91 -4.51 17.35
N ARG A 287 7.40 -3.29 17.18
CA ARG A 287 5.97 -2.98 17.22
C ARG A 287 5.52 -2.45 15.86
N PRO A 288 4.30 -2.78 15.39
CA PRO A 288 3.71 -2.19 14.20
C PRO A 288 3.76 -0.66 14.25
N SER A 289 4.14 -0.04 13.15
CA SER A 289 4.22 1.41 13.03
C SER A 289 4.11 1.83 11.56
N PRO A 290 3.28 2.83 11.22
CA PRO A 290 3.21 3.37 9.87
C PRO A 290 4.47 4.18 9.49
N PHE A 291 5.28 4.59 10.47
CA PHE A 291 6.38 5.55 10.29
C PHE A 291 7.70 4.92 9.85
N ARG A 292 7.82 3.59 9.88
CA ARG A 292 9.03 2.88 9.49
C ARG A 292 8.74 1.58 8.78
N GLN A 293 9.73 1.13 8.04
CA GLN A 293 9.77 -0.17 7.39
C GLN A 293 11.06 -0.90 7.73
N LEU A 294 10.99 -2.22 7.87
CA LEU A 294 12.17 -3.07 7.97
C LEU A 294 12.69 -3.36 6.56
N ILE A 295 13.96 -3.04 6.33
CA ILE A 295 14.70 -3.38 5.11
C ILE A 295 15.48 -4.67 5.35
N ILE A 296 15.23 -5.66 4.52
CA ILE A 296 15.95 -6.95 4.51
C ILE A 296 16.61 -7.11 3.15
N PRO A 297 17.95 -6.99 3.06
CA PRO A 297 18.68 -7.09 1.80
C PRO A 297 18.54 -8.46 1.12
N PRO A 298 18.79 -8.55 -0.19
CA PRO A 298 18.86 -9.83 -0.88
C PRO A 298 19.92 -10.74 -0.24
N GLY A 299 19.59 -12.02 -0.09
CA GLY A 299 20.42 -13.04 0.53
C GLY A 299 20.44 -13.03 2.07
N VAL A 300 19.63 -12.21 2.73
CA VAL A 300 19.38 -12.32 4.18
C VAL A 300 18.14 -13.17 4.39
N ALA A 301 18.30 -14.31 5.07
CA ALA A 301 17.21 -15.17 5.47
C ALA A 301 16.37 -14.48 6.56
N HIS A 302 15.04 -14.62 6.50
CA HIS A 302 14.19 -14.05 7.53
C HIS A 302 13.01 -14.96 7.91
N ALA A 303 12.64 -14.90 9.19
CA ALA A 303 11.42 -15.50 9.71
C ALA A 303 10.74 -14.47 10.63
N LEU A 304 9.43 -14.29 10.45
CA LEU A 304 8.65 -13.32 11.21
C LEU A 304 7.63 -14.05 12.10
N GLN A 305 7.49 -13.57 13.33
CA GLN A 305 6.64 -14.17 14.35
C GLN A 305 5.80 -13.10 15.06
N GLY A 306 4.68 -13.51 15.67
CA GLY A 306 3.80 -12.61 16.42
C GLY A 306 2.95 -11.68 15.54
N LEU A 307 2.71 -12.05 14.27
CA LEU A 307 2.07 -11.19 13.29
C LEU A 307 0.53 -11.28 13.24
N SER A 308 -0.13 -12.12 14.04
CA SER A 308 -1.60 -12.15 14.07
C SER A 308 -2.17 -10.75 14.32
N GLY A 309 -3.23 -10.36 13.62
CA GLY A 309 -3.83 -9.02 13.71
C GLY A 309 -2.94 -7.89 13.20
N VAL A 310 -1.81 -8.19 12.56
CA VAL A 310 -0.93 -7.25 11.86
C VAL A 310 -1.15 -7.42 10.36
N PHE A 311 -1.07 -6.32 9.62
CA PHE A 311 -0.98 -6.31 8.17
C PHE A 311 0.46 -5.95 7.79
N THR A 312 1.09 -6.74 6.92
CA THR A 312 2.43 -6.42 6.41
C THR A 312 2.33 -5.90 4.99
N ILE A 313 2.83 -4.70 4.76
CA ILE A 313 2.97 -4.13 3.42
C ILE A 313 4.40 -4.40 2.96
N ASN A 314 4.56 -5.23 1.93
CA ASN A 314 5.85 -5.47 1.31
C ASN A 314 5.97 -4.67 0.01
N ARG A 315 6.99 -3.80 -0.05
CA ARG A 315 7.42 -3.09 -1.27
C ARG A 315 8.71 -3.71 -1.80
N ALA A 316 8.63 -4.97 -2.22
CA ALA A 316 9.79 -5.72 -2.66
C ALA A 316 10.50 -5.00 -3.84
N ARG A 317 11.79 -4.75 -3.70
CA ARG A 317 12.62 -4.15 -4.76
C ARG A 317 13.41 -5.24 -5.47
N PRO A 318 13.22 -5.43 -6.79
CA PRO A 318 13.96 -6.45 -7.52
C PRO A 318 15.40 -6.01 -7.79
N TYR A 319 16.30 -6.99 -7.87
CA TYR A 319 17.70 -6.82 -8.25
C TYR A 319 18.10 -7.84 -9.32
N LEU A 320 19.06 -7.43 -10.16
CA LEU A 320 19.64 -8.23 -11.24
C LEU A 320 20.88 -8.98 -10.77
N ASP A 321 21.09 -10.17 -11.35
CA ASP A 321 22.33 -10.91 -11.19
C ASP A 321 23.53 -10.17 -11.80
N ARG A 322 24.74 -10.67 -11.55
CA ARG A 322 26.01 -10.15 -12.11
C ARG A 322 26.06 -10.11 -13.65
N HIS A 323 25.13 -10.79 -14.32
CA HIS A 323 25.00 -10.82 -15.78
C HIS A 323 23.86 -9.91 -16.28
N GLY A 324 23.24 -9.11 -15.40
CA GLY A 324 22.15 -8.21 -15.72
C GLY A 324 20.80 -8.92 -15.94
N ARG A 325 20.61 -10.12 -15.40
CA ARG A 325 19.40 -10.93 -15.59
C ARG A 325 18.57 -10.98 -14.32
N TYR A 326 17.25 -11.02 -14.49
CA TYR A 326 16.30 -11.27 -13.40
C TYR A 326 15.84 -12.73 -13.46
N PRO A 327 16.29 -13.63 -12.56
CA PRO A 327 15.95 -15.05 -12.65
C PRO A 327 14.52 -15.31 -12.16
N GLY A 328 13.79 -16.14 -12.90
CA GLY A 328 12.41 -16.51 -12.56
C GLY A 328 12.30 -17.60 -11.49
N ASP A 329 13.28 -18.51 -11.44
CA ASP A 329 13.29 -19.77 -10.70
C ASP A 329 14.10 -19.74 -9.39
N GLN A 330 14.98 -18.75 -9.21
CA GLN A 330 15.86 -18.61 -8.03
C GLN A 330 15.48 -17.45 -7.10
N ARG A 331 14.20 -17.04 -7.10
CA ARG A 331 13.77 -15.83 -6.37
C ARG A 331 13.74 -16.02 -4.86
N THR A 332 13.30 -17.20 -4.41
CA THR A 332 13.11 -17.52 -2.99
C THR A 332 13.59 -18.94 -2.70
N VAL A 333 14.44 -19.11 -1.69
CA VAL A 333 14.78 -20.40 -1.10
C VAL A 333 14.10 -20.49 0.26
N GLU A 334 13.36 -21.58 0.49
CA GLU A 334 12.81 -21.88 1.81
C GLU A 334 13.79 -22.76 2.58
N TRP A 335 14.12 -22.38 3.81
CA TRP A 335 15.04 -23.13 4.67
C TRP A 335 14.39 -23.47 6.02
N PRO A 336 14.40 -24.73 6.48
CA PRO A 336 13.77 -25.11 7.75
C PRO A 336 14.29 -24.31 8.96
N LEU A 337 13.37 -23.94 9.87
CA LEU A 337 13.73 -23.14 11.07
C LEU A 337 14.62 -23.89 12.08
N ASP A 338 14.55 -25.21 12.10
CA ASP A 338 15.31 -26.09 13.00
C ASP A 338 16.73 -26.37 12.50
N ARG A 339 17.07 -25.93 11.28
CA ARG A 339 18.38 -26.09 10.66
C ARG A 339 19.24 -24.85 10.84
N SER A 340 20.51 -25.07 11.19
CA SER A 340 21.53 -24.03 11.32
C SER A 340 22.61 -24.11 10.24
N ASP A 341 22.56 -25.10 9.36
CA ASP A 341 23.46 -25.26 8.22
C ASP A 341 22.97 -24.41 7.04
N TYR A 342 22.81 -23.12 7.28
CA TYR A 342 22.26 -22.16 6.33
C TYR A 342 22.99 -22.20 4.98
N PRO A 343 22.25 -22.07 3.86
CA PRO A 343 22.88 -22.02 2.55
C PRO A 343 23.68 -20.72 2.40
N VAL A 344 24.72 -20.78 1.58
CA VAL A 344 25.43 -19.58 1.12
C VAL A 344 24.90 -19.23 -0.27
N VAL A 345 24.39 -18.01 -0.44
CA VAL A 345 23.78 -17.54 -1.69
C VAL A 345 24.52 -16.32 -2.23
N PRO A 346 24.65 -16.18 -3.57
CA PRO A 346 25.21 -14.99 -4.18
C PRO A 346 24.11 -13.91 -4.28
N PRO A 347 24.08 -12.86 -3.43
CA PRO A 347 23.03 -11.86 -3.50
C PRO A 347 23.10 -11.06 -4.81
N HIS A 348 21.93 -10.72 -5.35
CA HIS A 348 21.86 -9.81 -6.49
C HIS A 348 21.83 -8.36 -6.02
N ASP A 349 22.59 -7.51 -6.71
CA ASP A 349 22.77 -6.09 -6.38
C ASP A 349 22.63 -5.16 -7.60
N GLY A 350 22.42 -5.72 -8.79
CA GLY A 350 22.24 -4.94 -10.01
C GLY A 350 20.91 -4.18 -10.02
N GLU A 351 20.96 -2.87 -10.22
CA GLU A 351 19.77 -2.03 -10.29
C GLU A 351 18.86 -2.42 -11.46
N PRO A 352 17.55 -2.68 -11.22
CA PRO A 352 16.65 -3.10 -12.28
C PRO A 352 16.30 -1.90 -13.19
N PRO A 353 16.29 -2.08 -14.52
CA PRO A 353 15.75 -1.05 -15.39
C PRO A 353 14.24 -0.92 -15.17
N ARG A 354 13.69 0.29 -15.34
CA ARG A 354 12.24 0.54 -15.23
C ARG A 354 11.41 -0.38 -16.15
N ALA A 355 11.95 -0.76 -17.30
CA ALA A 355 11.32 -1.71 -18.21
C ALA A 355 11.07 -3.09 -17.57
N LEU A 356 11.99 -3.56 -16.72
CA LEU A 356 11.80 -4.79 -15.95
C LEU A 356 10.69 -4.61 -14.91
N ILE A 357 10.68 -3.50 -14.17
CA ILE A 357 9.63 -3.21 -13.18
C ILE A 357 8.26 -3.22 -13.84
N ARG A 358 8.13 -2.57 -15.01
CA ARG A 358 6.90 -2.59 -15.80
C ARG A 358 6.51 -4.00 -16.22
N HIS A 359 7.46 -4.78 -16.73
CA HIS A 359 7.23 -6.17 -17.12
C HIS A 359 6.69 -7.02 -15.96
N LEU A 360 7.26 -6.88 -14.75
CA LEU A 360 6.79 -7.59 -13.56
C LEU A 360 5.37 -7.14 -13.16
N VAL A 361 5.10 -5.83 -13.16
CA VAL A 361 3.76 -5.29 -12.86
C VAL A 361 2.71 -5.77 -13.86
N GLU A 362 3.04 -5.75 -15.15
CA GLU A 362 2.14 -6.22 -16.22
C GLU A 362 1.91 -7.73 -16.15
N GLY A 363 2.97 -8.51 -15.85
CA GLY A 363 2.88 -9.95 -15.64
C GLY A 363 1.93 -10.30 -14.49
N GLU A 364 2.09 -9.68 -13.34
CA GLU A 364 1.18 -9.84 -12.19
C GLU A 364 -0.25 -9.43 -12.56
N ARG A 365 -0.46 -8.26 -13.17
CA ARG A 365 -1.81 -7.83 -13.63
C ARG A 365 -2.45 -8.83 -14.59
N ALA A 366 -1.66 -9.45 -15.48
CA ALA A 366 -2.17 -10.45 -16.41
C ALA A 366 -2.62 -11.72 -15.69
N LEU A 367 -1.89 -12.17 -14.66
CA LEU A 367 -2.31 -13.28 -13.80
C LEU A 367 -3.63 -12.97 -13.11
N LEU A 368 -3.73 -11.78 -12.48
CA LEU A 368 -4.94 -11.34 -11.78
C LEU A 368 -6.18 -11.26 -12.71
N ARG A 369 -5.99 -10.97 -14.01
CA ARG A 369 -7.08 -10.94 -14.99
C ARG A 369 -7.49 -12.32 -15.49
N ARG A 370 -6.55 -13.27 -15.58
CA ARG A 370 -6.84 -14.63 -16.08
C ARG A 370 -7.68 -15.45 -15.10
N ASP A 371 -7.55 -15.17 -13.81
CA ASP A 371 -8.35 -15.81 -12.75
C ASP A 371 -9.75 -15.18 -12.58
N HIS A 372 -10.06 -14.14 -13.35
CA HIS A 372 -11.41 -13.63 -13.54
C HIS A 372 -11.92 -14.00 -14.94
N PRO A 373 -12.55 -15.18 -15.15
CA PRO A 373 -13.29 -15.37 -16.39
C PRO A 373 -14.36 -14.28 -16.46
N VAL A 374 -14.25 -13.40 -17.44
CA VAL A 374 -15.38 -12.58 -17.88
C VAL A 374 -16.44 -13.60 -18.29
N LEU A 375 -17.44 -13.82 -17.43
CA LEU A 375 -18.63 -14.55 -17.84
C LEU A 375 -19.16 -13.82 -19.08
N PRO A 376 -19.30 -14.49 -20.23
CA PRO A 376 -19.88 -13.85 -21.40
C PRO A 376 -21.27 -13.32 -21.00
N ALA A 377 -21.57 -12.10 -21.44
CA ALA A 377 -22.90 -11.54 -21.28
C ALA A 377 -23.94 -12.58 -21.78
N PRO A 378 -25.08 -12.73 -21.09
CA PRO A 378 -26.10 -13.66 -21.54
C PRO A 378 -26.49 -13.26 -22.96
N SER A 379 -26.26 -14.19 -23.89
CA SER A 379 -26.75 -14.09 -25.27
C SER A 379 -28.27 -14.05 -25.21
N GLY A 380 -28.84 -12.86 -25.40
CA GLY A 380 -30.23 -12.66 -25.77
C GLY A 380 -30.44 -12.91 -27.26
#